data_AF-A0A9N9GCH3-F1
#
_entry.id   AF-A0A9N9GCH3-F1
#
_cell.length_a   1.000
_cell.length_b   1.000
_cell.length_c   1.000
_cell.angle_alpha   90.00
_cell.angle_beta   90.00
_cell.angle_gamma   90.00
#
_symmetry.space_group_name_H-M   'P 1'
#
loop_
_entity.id
_entity.type
_entity.pdbx_description
1 polymer ?
#
loop_
_entity_poly.entity_id
_entity_poly.type
_entity_poly.pdbx_seq_one_letter_code
_entity_poly.pdbx_strand_id
1 'polypeptide(L)'
;MSNNAIHKYFNQKYTKWCINEFLKECDEELFQVKIDIYLKSLQNVVEICKGKQREKAQQLLDRYKNPFSRATKPVLGHRQSFRFTARSQSSENVGAESFAKDTYPQAEIYEL
;
A
#
# COMPACT_ATOMS: atom_id res chain seq x y z
N MET A 1 15.54 -18.06 -18.63
CA MET A 1 14.34 -18.64 -19.27
C MET A 1 13.63 -19.53 -18.24
N SER A 2 12.84 -18.94 -17.35
CA SER A 2 12.15 -19.70 -16.30
C SER A 2 10.81 -20.16 -16.86
N ASN A 3 10.78 -21.40 -17.36
CA ASN A 3 9.56 -22.07 -17.79
C ASN A 3 8.49 -21.96 -16.69
N ASN A 4 7.22 -21.82 -17.07
CA ASN A 4 6.02 -21.70 -16.21
C ASN A 4 5.78 -22.89 -15.24
N ALA A 5 6.81 -23.66 -14.90
CA ALA A 5 6.76 -24.74 -13.95
C ALA A 5 6.52 -24.19 -12.53
N ILE A 6 5.48 -24.72 -11.89
CA ILE A 6 5.26 -24.54 -10.46
C ILE A 6 6.45 -25.14 -9.71
N HIS A 7 7.06 -24.36 -8.80
CA HIS A 7 8.19 -24.83 -8.00
C HIS A 7 7.80 -26.06 -7.15
N LYS A 8 8.71 -27.04 -7.00
CA LYS A 8 8.47 -28.31 -6.27
C LYS A 8 7.93 -28.10 -4.85
N TYR A 9 8.29 -27.00 -4.20
CA TYR A 9 7.76 -26.59 -2.89
C TYR A 9 6.21 -26.59 -2.84
N PHE A 10 5.55 -26.15 -3.93
CA PHE A 10 4.09 -26.06 -3.99
C PHE A 10 3.39 -27.40 -4.21
N ASN A 11 4.13 -28.49 -4.48
CA ASN A 11 3.55 -29.84 -4.45
C ASN A 11 3.26 -30.35 -3.02
N GLN A 12 3.69 -29.61 -1.99
CA GLN A 12 3.34 -29.90 -0.61
C GLN A 12 1.91 -29.45 -0.26
N LYS A 13 1.44 -29.84 0.94
CA LYS A 13 0.13 -29.40 1.46
C LYS A 13 0.08 -27.88 1.55
N TYR A 14 -0.99 -27.29 1.00
CA TYR A 14 -1.25 -25.84 0.99
C TYR A 14 -1.26 -25.17 2.37
N THR A 15 -1.47 -25.94 3.44
CA THR A 15 -1.41 -25.46 4.83
C THR A 15 0.00 -25.12 5.29
N LYS A 16 1.02 -25.68 4.63
CA LYS A 16 2.43 -25.43 4.95
C LYS A 16 3.05 -24.30 4.12
N TRP A 17 2.33 -23.75 3.13
CA TRP A 17 2.90 -22.72 2.26
C TRP A 17 3.25 -21.45 3.04
N CYS A 18 4.55 -21.25 3.23
CA CYS A 18 5.15 -20.15 3.98
C CYS A 18 6.32 -19.58 3.17
N ILE A 19 6.34 -18.26 2.99
CA ILE A 19 7.42 -17.59 2.24
C ILE A 19 8.78 -17.83 2.91
N ASN A 20 8.85 -17.88 4.24
CA ASN A 20 10.09 -18.12 4.97
C ASN A 20 10.68 -19.51 4.71
N GLU A 21 9.84 -20.54 4.55
CA GLU A 21 10.30 -21.89 4.22
C GLU A 21 10.76 -21.95 2.76
N PHE A 22 9.99 -21.34 1.86
CA PHE A 22 10.37 -21.23 0.46
C PHE A 22 11.73 -20.53 0.29
N LEU A 23 11.97 -19.43 1.01
CA LEU A 23 13.22 -18.68 0.95
C LEU A 23 14.43 -19.47 1.48
N LYS A 24 14.20 -20.41 2.41
CA LYS A 24 15.23 -21.33 2.92
C LYS A 24 15.53 -22.46 1.95
N GLU A 25 14.51 -23.00 1.27
CA GLU A 25 14.68 -24.05 0.26
C GLU A 25 15.17 -23.52 -1.09
N CYS A 26 15.00 -22.23 -1.38
CA CYS A 26 15.39 -21.66 -2.66
C CYS A 26 16.89 -21.36 -2.67
N ASP A 27 17.62 -22.04 -3.57
CA ASP A 27 19.08 -21.97 -3.71
C ASP A 27 19.59 -20.70 -4.42
N GLU A 28 18.70 -19.83 -4.88
CA GLU A 28 19.09 -18.61 -5.61
C GLU A 28 19.92 -17.66 -4.71
N GLU A 29 20.86 -16.90 -5.27
CA GLU A 29 21.65 -15.96 -4.45
C GLU A 29 20.90 -14.65 -4.15
N LEU A 30 20.13 -14.16 -5.14
CA LEU A 30 19.49 -12.86 -5.04
C LEU A 30 18.09 -12.97 -4.44
N PHE A 31 17.88 -12.26 -3.33
CA PHE A 31 16.59 -12.21 -2.64
C PHE A 31 15.44 -11.78 -3.55
N GLN A 32 15.66 -10.77 -4.40
CA GLN A 32 14.65 -10.30 -5.34
C GLN A 32 14.20 -11.41 -6.31
N VAL A 33 15.15 -12.19 -6.82
CA VAL A 33 14.84 -13.30 -7.75
C VAL A 33 14.05 -14.39 -7.04
N LYS A 34 14.36 -14.70 -5.76
CA LYS A 34 13.55 -15.63 -4.96
C LYS A 34 12.10 -15.17 -4.84
N ILE A 35 11.89 -13.90 -4.54
CA ILE A 35 10.54 -13.34 -4.39
C ILE A 35 9.80 -13.39 -5.73
N ASP A 36 10.46 -13.06 -6.83
CA ASP A 36 9.86 -13.15 -8.16
C ASP A 36 9.46 -14.59 -8.51
N ILE A 37 10.31 -15.58 -8.23
CA ILE A 37 10.00 -16.99 -8.44
C ILE A 37 8.80 -17.42 -7.57
N TYR A 38 8.76 -16.98 -6.31
CA TYR A 38 7.66 -17.25 -5.40
C TYR A 38 6.34 -16.69 -5.92
N LEU A 39 6.32 -15.42 -6.34
CA LEU A 39 5.13 -14.75 -6.85
C LEU A 39 4.65 -15.36 -8.19
N LYS A 40 5.57 -15.66 -9.11
CA LYS A 40 5.24 -16.35 -10.37
C LYS A 40 4.67 -17.73 -10.13
N SER A 41 5.26 -18.49 -9.19
CA SER A 41 4.75 -19.81 -8.82
C SER A 41 3.34 -19.72 -8.24
N LEU A 42 3.06 -18.74 -7.36
CA LEU A 42 1.72 -18.52 -6.84
C LEU A 42 0.71 -18.16 -7.94
N GLN A 43 1.09 -17.34 -8.92
CA GLN A 43 0.21 -17.03 -10.07
C GLN A 43 -0.11 -18.28 -10.87
N ASN A 44 0.90 -19.09 -11.19
CA ASN A 44 0.71 -20.36 -11.91
C ASN A 44 -0.17 -21.33 -11.12
N VAL A 45 -0.02 -21.40 -9.79
CA VAL A 45 -0.90 -22.19 -8.93
C VAL A 45 -2.35 -21.69 -8.98
N VAL A 46 -2.59 -20.38 -9.02
CA VAL A 46 -3.95 -19.83 -9.16
C VAL A 46 -4.57 -20.19 -10.50
N GLU A 47 -3.77 -20.21 -11.57
CA GLU A 47 -4.23 -20.58 -12.92
C GLU A 47 -4.49 -22.08 -13.06
N ILE A 48 -3.63 -22.93 -12.49
CA ILE A 48 -3.67 -24.39 -12.67
C ILE A 48 -4.55 -25.10 -11.63
N CYS A 49 -4.47 -24.70 -10.35
CA CYS A 49 -5.17 -25.39 -9.26
C CYS A 49 -6.62 -24.91 -9.10
N LYS A 50 -7.44 -25.74 -8.45
CA LYS A 50 -8.86 -25.45 -8.14
C LYS A 50 -9.14 -25.59 -6.65
N GLY A 51 -10.26 -25.00 -6.19
CA GLY A 51 -10.73 -25.11 -4.81
C GLY A 51 -9.82 -24.40 -3.79
N LYS A 52 -9.64 -25.03 -2.62
CA LYS A 52 -8.95 -24.44 -1.46
C LYS A 52 -7.49 -24.04 -1.72
N GLN A 53 -6.80 -24.74 -2.62
CA GLN A 53 -5.42 -24.41 -3.00
C GLN A 53 -5.35 -23.08 -3.75
N ARG A 54 -6.27 -22.86 -4.69
CA ARG A 54 -6.38 -21.60 -5.44
C ARG A 54 -6.74 -20.44 -4.52
N GLU A 55 -7.74 -20.62 -3.64
CA GLU A 55 -8.12 -19.58 -2.67
C GLU A 55 -6.95 -19.20 -1.78
N LYS A 56 -6.16 -20.18 -1.32
CA LYS A 56 -4.98 -19.93 -0.49
C LYS A 56 -3.89 -19.18 -1.26
N ALA A 57 -3.60 -19.58 -2.51
CA ALA A 57 -2.62 -18.91 -3.35
C ALA A 57 -3.02 -17.47 -3.65
N GLN A 58 -4.31 -17.24 -3.94
CA GLN A 58 -4.85 -15.91 -4.21
C GLN A 58 -4.77 -15.02 -2.95
N GLN A 59 -5.13 -15.54 -1.78
CA GLN A 59 -4.94 -14.82 -0.51
C GLN A 59 -3.48 -14.44 -0.24
N LEU A 60 -2.53 -15.31 -0.58
CA LEU A 60 -1.10 -14.99 -0.44
C LEU A 60 -0.69 -13.90 -1.42
N LEU A 61 -1.09 -14.01 -2.68
CA LEU A 61 -0.81 -12.98 -3.70
C LEU A 61 -1.37 -11.61 -3.32
N ASP A 62 -2.61 -11.56 -2.84
CA ASP A 62 -3.26 -10.31 -2.46
C ASP A 62 -2.53 -9.63 -1.28
N ARG A 63 -2.04 -10.43 -0.32
CA ARG A 63 -1.25 -9.90 0.82
C ARG A 63 0.05 -9.25 0.36
N TYR A 64 0.74 -9.84 -0.62
CA TYR A 64 2.02 -9.32 -1.09
C TYR A 64 1.88 -8.22 -2.13
N LYS A 65 0.83 -8.26 -2.96
CA LYS A 65 0.57 -7.22 -3.97
C LYS A 65 -0.05 -5.95 -3.38
N ASN A 66 -0.87 -6.07 -2.33
CA ASN A 66 -1.54 -4.91 -1.74
C ASN A 66 -1.38 -4.85 -0.21
N PRO A 67 -0.19 -4.44 0.28
CA PRO A 67 0.08 -4.37 1.71
C PRO A 67 -0.84 -3.39 2.45
N PHE A 68 -1.48 -2.46 1.73
CA PHE A 68 -2.39 -1.44 2.28
C PHE A 68 -3.87 -1.85 2.27
N SER A 69 -4.23 -3.00 1.70
CA SER A 69 -5.62 -3.50 1.70
C SER A 69 -6.10 -4.05 3.04
N ARG A 70 -5.27 -3.95 4.10
CA ARG A 70 -5.79 -3.94 5.47
C ARG A 70 -6.60 -2.65 5.66
N ALA A 71 -7.77 -2.60 5.05
CA ALA A 71 -8.93 -1.89 5.59
C ALA A 71 -9.23 -2.56 6.94
N THR A 72 -8.37 -2.27 7.93
CA THR A 72 -8.84 -2.15 9.30
C THR A 72 -10.02 -1.23 9.19
N LYS A 73 -11.23 -1.79 9.31
CA LYS A 73 -12.41 -0.96 9.49
C LYS A 73 -11.99 0.00 10.60
N PRO A 74 -11.95 1.33 10.39
CA PRO A 74 -11.79 2.21 11.52
C PRO A 74 -12.94 1.82 12.43
N VAL A 75 -12.65 1.27 13.60
CA VAL A 75 -13.63 1.23 14.66
C VAL A 75 -13.92 2.69 14.89
N LEU A 76 -15.00 3.18 14.28
CA LEU A 76 -15.63 4.46 14.58
C LEU A 76 -16.09 4.32 16.03
N GLY A 77 -15.15 4.45 16.96
CA GLY A 77 -15.44 4.77 18.34
C GLY A 77 -16.34 5.99 18.27
N HIS A 78 -17.51 5.87 18.89
CA HIS A 78 -18.45 6.96 19.06
C HIS A 78 -17.70 8.23 19.43
N ARG A 79 -17.50 9.11 18.45
CA ARG A 79 -16.93 10.42 18.69
C ARG A 79 -18.02 11.20 19.39
N GLN A 80 -17.92 11.36 20.71
CA GLN A 80 -18.73 12.32 21.45
C GLN A 80 -18.62 13.66 20.72
N SER A 81 -19.77 14.21 20.36
CA SER A 81 -19.87 15.51 19.71
C SER A 81 -19.36 16.57 20.69
N PHE A 82 -18.11 16.98 20.53
CA PHE A 82 -17.62 18.21 21.14
C PHE A 82 -18.36 19.36 20.49
N ARG A 83 -19.45 19.82 21.14
CA ARG A 83 -20.14 21.04 20.77
C ARG A 83 -19.20 22.21 21.03
N PHE A 84 -18.58 22.72 19.98
CA PHE A 84 -18.00 24.06 20.00
C PHE A 84 -19.17 25.04 20.06
N THR A 85 -19.47 25.59 21.23
CA THR A 85 -20.29 26.80 21.30
C THR A 85 -19.42 27.96 20.82
N ALA A 86 -19.62 28.36 19.57
CA ALA A 86 -19.05 29.59 19.05
C ALA A 86 -19.60 30.77 19.87
N ARG A 87 -18.73 31.41 20.65
CA ARG A 87 -19.04 32.69 21.28
C ARG A 87 -18.93 33.76 20.21
N SER A 88 -20.07 34.17 19.67
CA SER A 88 -20.17 35.31 18.75
C SER A 88 -19.63 36.57 19.44
N GLN A 89 -18.53 37.11 18.92
CA GLN A 89 -18.14 38.49 19.20
C GLN A 89 -18.73 39.36 18.09
N SER A 90 -19.69 40.19 18.50
CA SER A 90 -20.34 41.20 17.72
C SER A 90 -19.34 42.26 17.25
N SER A 91 -19.34 42.47 15.94
CA SER A 91 -19.22 43.74 15.21
C SER A 91 -18.93 45.00 16.04
N GLU A 92 -17.79 45.64 15.74
CA GLU A 92 -17.74 47.09 15.54
C GLU A 92 -16.86 47.40 14.32
N ASN A 93 -17.46 48.07 13.33
CA ASN A 93 -16.83 48.58 12.13
C ASN A 93 -16.32 50.00 12.41
N VAL A 94 -15.04 50.26 12.12
CA VAL A 94 -14.45 51.59 11.83
C VAL A 94 -13.05 51.28 11.27
N GLY A 95 -12.55 51.85 10.19
CA GLY A 95 -12.98 52.84 9.23
C GLY A 95 -11.96 52.76 8.08
N ALA A 96 -12.30 53.36 6.94
CA ALA A 96 -11.55 53.29 5.69
C ALA A 96 -10.11 53.81 5.79
N GLU A 97 -9.16 53.18 5.07
CA GLU A 97 -8.17 53.93 4.29
C GLU A 97 -7.57 53.10 3.17
N SER A 98 -7.23 53.80 2.10
CA SER A 98 -7.06 53.37 0.73
C SER A 98 -5.60 53.11 0.32
N PHE A 99 -5.45 52.29 -0.72
CA PHE A 99 -4.43 52.40 -1.78
C PHE A 99 -2.94 52.33 -1.41
N ALA A 100 -2.28 51.25 -1.83
CA ALA A 100 -1.01 51.34 -2.56
C ALA A 100 -0.84 50.09 -3.43
N LYS A 101 -0.86 50.29 -4.75
CA LYS A 101 -0.31 49.34 -5.72
C LYS A 101 1.17 49.63 -5.82
N ASP A 102 2.01 48.73 -5.35
CA ASP A 102 3.43 48.69 -5.72
C ASP A 102 3.83 47.21 -5.78
N THR A 103 3.92 46.64 -6.98
CA THR A 103 5.19 46.51 -7.72
C THR A 103 6.10 45.47 -7.03
N TYR A 104 5.94 44.21 -7.42
CA TYR A 104 6.98 43.19 -7.21
C TYR A 104 8.06 43.39 -8.28
N PRO A 105 9.31 43.72 -7.91
CA PRO A 105 10.40 43.67 -8.88
C PRO A 105 10.80 42.22 -9.14
N GLN A 106 10.90 41.93 -10.44
CA GLN A 106 11.51 40.75 -11.02
C GLN A 106 13.01 40.99 -11.18
N ALA A 107 13.85 40.10 -10.64
CA ALA A 107 15.25 39.85 -11.01
C ALA A 107 15.69 38.59 -10.23
N GLU A 108 15.97 37.48 -10.92
CA GLU A 108 17.33 37.03 -11.29
C GLU A 108 18.17 36.72 -10.03
N ILE A 109 18.74 35.54 -9.87
CA ILE A 109 19.87 35.03 -10.66
C ILE A 109 19.90 33.50 -10.55
N TYR A 110 19.95 32.81 -11.70
CA TYR A 110 20.51 31.46 -11.78
C TYR A 110 22.03 31.61 -11.69
N GLU A 111 22.64 31.13 -10.60
CA GLU A 111 24.10 31.03 -10.52
C GLU A 111 24.59 29.78 -11.26
N LEU A 112 25.57 30.08 -12.11
CA LEU A 112 26.59 29.32 -12.85
C LEU A 112 26.82 27.84 -12.50
#